data_AF-A0A519GJC7-F1
#
_entry.id   AF-A0A519GJC7-F1
#
_cell.length_a   1.000
_cell.length_b   1.000
_cell.length_c   1.000
_cell.angle_alpha   90.00
_cell.angle_beta   90.00
_cell.angle_gamma   90.00
#
_symmetry.space_group_name_H-M   'P 1'
#
loop_
_entity.id
_entity.type
_entity.pdbx_description
1 polymer ?
#
loop_
_entity_poly.entity_id
_entity_poly.type
_entity_poly.pdbx_seq_one_letter_code
_entity_poly.pdbx_strand_id
1 'polypeptide(L)'
;MNRLRQTAGVPEPLQRLLASPPDLPVVAGLPALDEALRDRGAAVVQAPPGTGKTTLVPPAVAVAVEGRVVVTQPSRIAARAAARRLAHLLGEPVGETVGYSVRGDRKTSRRMRVEVVTTGLLLRRIQHDPELAGVGAVVLDEVHERHLDADLTLALLIDIATRVR
;
A
#
# COMPACT_ATOMS: atom_id res chain seq x y z
N MET A 1 6.19 27.72 -1.11
CA MET A 1 6.99 27.59 0.13
C MET A 1 6.13 27.05 1.28
N ASN A 2 5.45 25.91 1.10
CA ASN A 2 4.51 25.38 2.08
C ASN A 2 4.85 23.92 2.44
N ARG A 3 6.04 23.71 3.02
CA ARG A 3 6.55 22.39 3.47
C ARG A 3 6.13 22.03 4.90
N LEU A 4 5.16 22.75 5.49
CA LEU A 4 4.83 22.64 6.93
C LEU A 4 3.39 22.15 7.22
N ARG A 5 2.66 21.66 6.22
CA ARG A 5 1.48 20.82 6.43
C ARG A 5 1.80 19.42 5.87
N GLN A 6 2.19 18.48 6.75
CA GLN A 6 2.08 17.00 6.64
C GLN A 6 3.24 16.24 7.32
N THR A 7 3.36 16.30 8.64
CA THR A 7 4.12 15.30 9.43
C THR A 7 3.39 14.80 10.66
N ALA A 8 2.25 15.39 11.03
CA ALA A 8 1.45 14.91 12.14
C ALA A 8 0.78 13.57 11.76
N GLY A 9 1.24 12.45 12.34
CA GLY A 9 0.60 11.13 12.21
C GLY A 9 1.26 10.14 11.26
N VAL A 10 2.34 10.51 10.56
CA VAL A 10 3.15 9.56 9.77
C VAL A 10 4.20 8.92 10.68
N PRO A 11 4.25 7.58 10.83
CA PRO A 11 5.27 6.90 11.63
C PRO A 11 6.70 7.25 11.21
N GLU A 12 7.54 7.55 12.19
CA GLU A 12 8.96 7.87 12.04
C GLU A 12 9.75 6.82 11.22
N PRO A 13 9.51 5.49 11.35
CA PRO A 13 10.18 4.50 10.51
C PRO A 13 9.95 4.68 9.00
N LEU A 14 8.73 5.06 8.58
CA LEU A 14 8.44 5.30 7.16
C LEU A 14 9.16 6.53 6.64
N GLN A 15 9.22 7.59 7.45
CA GLN A 15 9.94 8.82 7.11
C GLN A 15 11.44 8.53 6.94
N ARG A 16 12.05 7.77 7.87
CA ARG A 16 13.46 7.37 7.78
C ARG A 16 13.74 6.52 6.52
N LEU A 17 12.87 5.54 6.22
CA LEU A 17 13.02 4.70 5.02
C LEU A 17 13.01 5.54 3.74
N LEU A 18 12.12 6.54 3.64
CA LEU A 18 12.00 7.35 2.42
C LEU A 18 13.03 8.48 2.34
N ALA A 19 13.58 8.94 3.48
CA ALA A 19 14.67 9.91 3.50
C ALA A 19 16.00 9.29 3.02
N SER A 20 16.20 8.00 3.29
CA SER A 20 17.39 7.23 2.90
C SER A 20 16.98 5.87 2.31
N PRO A 21 16.35 5.84 1.12
CA PRO A 21 15.86 4.59 0.55
C PRO A 21 17.03 3.69 0.10
N PRO A 22 16.85 2.36 0.09
CA PRO A 22 17.79 1.46 -0.56
C PRO A 22 17.91 1.81 -2.04
N ASP A 23 19.09 1.55 -2.62
CA ASP A 23 19.38 1.81 -4.03
C ASP A 23 18.55 0.86 -4.93
N LEU A 24 17.36 1.33 -5.31
CA LEU A 24 16.38 0.60 -6.10
C LEU A 24 15.88 1.49 -7.24
N PRO A 25 15.73 0.97 -8.48
CA PRO A 25 15.30 1.78 -9.62
C PRO A 25 13.98 2.55 -9.43
N VAL A 26 13.06 2.00 -8.62
CA VAL A 26 11.76 2.65 -8.36
C VAL A 26 11.88 4.00 -7.65
N VAL A 27 13.00 4.29 -6.98
CA VAL A 27 13.21 5.55 -6.23
C VAL A 27 13.00 6.77 -7.14
N ALA A 28 13.50 6.72 -8.37
CA ALA A 28 13.37 7.81 -9.34
C ALA A 28 11.91 8.16 -9.69
N GLY A 29 10.99 7.20 -9.54
CA GLY A 29 9.56 7.37 -9.82
C GLY A 29 8.72 7.87 -8.63
N LEU A 30 9.25 7.88 -7.41
CA LEU A 30 8.46 8.23 -6.22
C LEU A 30 7.93 9.68 -6.22
N PRO A 31 8.68 10.70 -6.68
CA PRO A 31 8.15 12.07 -6.75
C PRO A 31 6.94 12.19 -7.70
N ALA A 32 7.01 11.54 -8.87
CA ALA A 32 5.91 11.54 -9.85
C ALA A 32 4.69 10.78 -9.33
N LEU A 33 4.91 9.71 -8.55
CA LEU A 33 3.83 9.00 -7.86
C LEU A 33 3.12 9.90 -6.86
N ASP A 34 3.87 10.61 -6.01
CA ASP A 34 3.30 11.54 -5.02
C ASP A 34 2.50 12.68 -5.69
N GLU A 35 3.01 13.23 -6.79
CA GLU A 35 2.29 14.23 -7.59
C GLU A 35 0.99 13.68 -8.18
N ALA A 36 1.03 12.51 -8.81
CA ALA A 36 -0.16 11.90 -9.39
C ALA A 36 -1.24 11.59 -8.33
N LEU A 37 -0.84 11.14 -7.14
CA LEU A 37 -1.77 10.87 -6.04
C LEU A 37 -2.42 12.16 -5.52
N ARG A 38 -1.64 13.23 -5.34
CA ARG A 38 -2.17 14.53 -4.89
C ARG A 38 -3.12 15.17 -5.91
N ASP A 39 -2.81 15.06 -7.19
CA ASP A 39 -3.55 15.75 -8.24
C ASP A 39 -4.78 14.96 -8.73
N ARG A 40 -4.69 13.63 -8.77
CA ARG A 40 -5.70 12.76 -9.41
C ARG A 40 -6.29 11.72 -8.47
N GLY A 41 -5.69 11.48 -7.31
CA GLY A 41 -6.08 10.40 -6.40
C GLY A 41 -5.76 8.98 -6.92
N ALA A 42 -5.09 8.85 -8.07
CA ALA A 42 -4.79 7.57 -8.70
C ALA A 42 -3.50 7.63 -9.53
N ALA A 43 -2.77 6.50 -9.58
CA ALA A 43 -1.54 6.36 -10.35
C ALA A 43 -1.35 4.92 -10.83
N VAL A 44 -0.67 4.75 -11.97
CA VAL A 44 -0.21 3.44 -12.47
C VAL A 44 1.31 3.44 -12.45
N VAL A 45 1.90 2.51 -11.69
CA VAL A 45 3.36 2.37 -11.60
C VAL A 45 3.83 1.21 -12.47
N GLN A 46 4.35 1.54 -13.66
CA GLN A 46 4.95 0.56 -14.56
C GLN A 46 6.46 0.52 -14.37
N ALA A 47 6.99 -0.64 -14.00
CA ALA A 47 8.43 -0.89 -13.97
C ALA A 47 8.71 -2.39 -14.12
N PRO A 48 9.86 -2.82 -14.67
CA PRO A 48 10.25 -4.22 -14.73
C PRO A 48 10.19 -4.95 -13.36
N PRO A 49 10.07 -6.29 -13.31
CA PRO A 49 10.28 -7.05 -12.08
C PRO A 49 11.64 -6.76 -11.44
N GLY A 50 11.73 -6.90 -10.11
CA GLY A 50 12.97 -6.63 -9.36
C GLY A 50 13.33 -5.15 -9.15
N THR A 51 12.60 -4.21 -9.74
CA THR A 51 12.82 -2.75 -9.59
C THR A 51 12.51 -2.18 -8.20
N GLY A 52 11.90 -2.98 -7.34
CA GLY A 52 11.60 -2.58 -5.96
C GLY A 52 10.20 -2.02 -5.72
N LYS A 53 9.25 -2.10 -6.67
CA LYS A 53 7.88 -1.57 -6.51
C LYS A 53 7.22 -1.97 -5.18
N THR A 54 7.08 -3.27 -4.91
CA THR A 54 6.52 -3.82 -3.66
C THR A 54 7.28 -3.37 -2.40
N THR A 55 8.50 -2.86 -2.56
CA THR A 55 9.37 -2.36 -1.47
C THR A 55 9.07 -0.93 -1.06
N LEU A 56 8.94 -0.03 -2.05
CA LEU A 56 8.96 1.42 -1.79
C LEU A 56 7.65 2.11 -2.18
N VAL A 57 6.84 1.53 -3.06
CA VAL A 57 5.54 2.11 -3.40
C VAL A 57 4.61 2.12 -2.18
N PRO A 58 4.40 1.03 -1.42
CA PRO A 58 3.49 1.09 -0.27
C PRO A 58 3.93 2.08 0.83
N PRO A 59 5.21 2.15 1.25
CA PRO A 59 5.67 3.19 2.16
C PRO A 59 5.48 4.61 1.62
N ALA A 60 5.78 4.86 0.34
CA ALA A 60 5.61 6.18 -0.27
C ALA A 60 4.14 6.61 -0.31
N VAL A 61 3.23 5.69 -0.66
CA VAL A 61 1.78 5.96 -0.61
C VAL A 61 1.35 6.22 0.84
N ALA A 62 1.88 5.47 1.82
CA ALA A 62 1.49 5.61 3.23
C ALA A 62 1.90 6.94 3.85
N VAL A 63 2.94 7.60 3.35
CA VAL A 63 3.29 8.96 3.80
C VAL A 63 2.48 10.04 3.08
N ALA A 64 1.95 9.75 1.89
CA ALA A 64 1.20 10.70 1.06
C ALA A 64 -0.30 10.77 1.39
N VAL A 65 -0.83 9.80 2.14
CA VAL A 65 -2.26 9.74 2.51
C VAL A 65 -2.46 9.63 4.02
N GLU A 66 -3.63 10.06 4.49
CA GLU A 66 -4.10 9.76 5.84
C GLU A 66 -4.71 8.35 5.89
N GLY A 67 -4.71 7.70 7.06
CA GLY A 67 -5.26 6.35 7.21
C GLY A 67 -4.32 5.23 6.73
N ARG A 68 -4.87 4.02 6.61
CA ARG A 68 -4.13 2.80 6.24
C ARG A 68 -4.02 2.64 4.72
N VAL A 69 -2.88 2.14 4.28
CA VAL A 69 -2.66 1.64 2.92
C VAL A 69 -2.84 0.14 2.92
N VAL A 70 -3.76 -0.36 2.09
CA VAL A 70 -3.95 -1.79 1.88
C VAL A 70 -3.21 -2.21 0.62
N VAL A 71 -2.36 -3.23 0.71
CA VAL A 71 -1.57 -3.74 -0.42
C VAL A 71 -2.02 -5.15 -0.74
N THR A 72 -2.46 -5.41 -1.97
CA THR A 72 -2.84 -6.78 -2.37
C THR A 72 -1.64 -7.59 -2.81
N GLN A 73 -1.70 -8.89 -2.56
CA GLN A 73 -0.75 -9.89 -3.04
C GLN A 73 -1.53 -11.13 -3.51
N PRO A 74 -1.03 -11.90 -4.49
CA PRO A 74 -1.77 -12.99 -5.11
C PRO A 74 -1.99 -14.19 -4.18
N SER A 75 -1.10 -14.39 -3.20
CA SER A 75 -1.15 -15.55 -2.30
C SER A 75 -0.84 -15.19 -0.86
N ARG A 76 -1.21 -16.09 0.06
CA ARG A 76 -0.92 -15.93 1.50
C ARG A 76 0.58 -15.89 1.79
N ILE A 77 1.37 -16.65 1.03
CA ILE A 77 2.82 -16.70 1.16
C ILE A 77 3.42 -15.36 0.73
N ALA A 78 2.99 -14.84 -0.42
CA ALA A 78 3.42 -13.54 -0.93
C ALA A 78 3.04 -12.40 0.04
N ALA A 79 1.80 -12.37 0.54
CA ALA A 79 1.35 -11.38 1.52
C ALA A 79 2.24 -11.35 2.79
N ARG A 80 2.52 -12.52 3.36
CA ARG A 80 3.39 -12.66 4.53
C ARG A 80 4.83 -12.27 4.23
N ALA A 81 5.36 -12.66 3.07
CA ALA A 81 6.72 -12.34 2.67
C ALA A 81 6.91 -10.83 2.46
N ALA A 82 5.98 -10.17 1.76
CA ALA A 82 5.99 -8.73 1.56
C ALA A 82 5.91 -7.96 2.89
N ALA A 83 4.99 -8.33 3.79
CA ALA A 83 4.89 -7.70 5.10
C ALA A 83 6.16 -7.88 5.94
N ARG A 84 6.75 -9.08 5.96
CA ARG A 84 8.02 -9.34 6.64
C ARG A 84 9.17 -8.52 6.07
N ARG A 85 9.26 -8.44 4.75
CA ARG A 85 10.32 -7.68 4.07
C ARG A 85 10.21 -6.19 4.36
N LEU A 86 9.01 -5.63 4.28
CA LEU A 86 8.76 -4.23 4.62
C LEU A 86 9.06 -3.94 6.09
N ALA A 87 8.57 -4.76 7.03
CA ALA A 87 8.87 -4.58 8.45
C ALA A 87 10.38 -4.66 8.75
N HIS A 88 11.11 -5.57 8.10
CA HIS A 88 12.56 -5.66 8.19
C HIS A 88 13.26 -4.37 7.73
N LEU A 89 12.83 -3.77 6.62
CA LEU A 89 13.37 -2.49 6.14
C LEU A 89 13.11 -1.33 7.09
N LEU A 90 12.02 -1.40 7.86
CA LEU A 90 11.71 -0.42 8.90
C LEU A 90 12.45 -0.68 10.22
N GLY A 91 13.12 -1.83 10.35
CA GLY A 91 13.76 -2.24 11.60
C GLY A 91 12.76 -2.62 12.71
N GLU A 92 11.55 -3.06 12.33
CA GLU A 92 10.46 -3.35 13.26
C GLU A 92 9.95 -4.80 13.12
N PRO A 93 9.34 -5.38 14.18
CA PRO A 93 8.61 -6.63 14.03
C PRO A 93 7.32 -6.44 13.20
N VAL A 94 6.93 -7.49 12.47
CA VAL A 94 5.65 -7.51 11.75
C VAL A 94 4.49 -7.36 12.73
N GLY A 95 3.59 -6.44 12.44
CA GLY A 95 2.45 -6.08 13.27
C GLY A 95 2.54 -4.67 13.84
N GLU A 96 3.69 -4.00 13.79
CA GLU A 96 3.82 -2.58 14.16
C GLU A 96 3.37 -1.67 13.01
N THR A 97 4.28 -0.96 12.34
CA THR A 97 3.92 -0.07 11.21
C THR A 97 3.41 -0.84 10.00
N VAL A 98 3.91 -2.06 9.79
CA VAL A 98 3.54 -2.95 8.69
C VAL A 98 3.04 -4.28 9.23
N GLY A 99 1.91 -4.74 8.72
CA GLY A 99 1.32 -6.02 9.07
C GLY A 99 0.67 -6.72 7.88
N TYR A 100 -0.01 -7.82 8.17
CA TYR A 100 -0.78 -8.54 7.15
C TYR A 100 -2.07 -9.13 7.71
N SER A 101 -3.02 -9.36 6.81
CA SER A 101 -4.20 -10.20 7.05
C SER A 101 -4.42 -11.15 5.89
N VAL A 102 -4.54 -12.44 6.21
CA VAL A 102 -4.82 -13.50 5.23
C VAL A 102 -5.85 -14.47 5.82
N ARG A 103 -6.39 -15.38 5.00
CA ARG A 103 -7.33 -16.39 5.52
C ARG A 103 -6.66 -17.26 6.60
N GLY A 104 -7.21 -17.18 7.81
CA GLY A 104 -6.82 -17.97 8.97
C GLY A 104 -5.63 -17.40 9.77
N ASP A 105 -5.11 -16.23 9.43
CA ASP A 105 -3.96 -15.65 10.13
C ASP A 105 -3.85 -14.14 9.90
N ARG A 106 -3.47 -13.40 10.94
CA ARG A 106 -3.30 -11.95 10.92
C ARG A 106 -2.23 -11.51 11.89
N LYS A 107 -1.44 -10.51 11.50
CA LYS A 107 -0.55 -9.74 12.37
C LYS A 107 -0.78 -8.26 12.12
N THR A 108 -1.52 -7.62 13.01
CA THR A 108 -2.04 -6.25 12.84
C THR A 108 -1.95 -5.50 14.17
N SER A 109 -1.77 -4.19 14.14
CA SER A 109 -1.94 -3.31 15.30
C SER A 109 -2.76 -2.07 14.94
N ARG A 110 -3.08 -1.26 15.96
CA ARG A 110 -3.68 0.07 15.78
C ARG A 110 -2.73 1.09 15.16
N ARG A 111 -1.40 0.85 15.24
CA ARG A 111 -0.35 1.75 14.72
C ARG A 111 0.00 1.46 13.26
N MET A 112 -0.47 0.32 12.74
CA MET A 112 -0.20 -0.13 11.39
C MET A 112 -0.68 0.88 10.34
N ARG A 113 0.23 1.28 9.45
CA ARG A 113 -0.06 2.12 8.29
C ARG A 113 -0.12 1.33 6.98
N VAL A 114 0.55 0.18 6.91
CA VAL A 114 0.52 -0.69 5.72
C VAL A 114 -0.01 -2.07 6.11
N GLU A 115 -1.13 -2.47 5.53
CA GLU A 115 -1.69 -3.82 5.67
C GLU A 115 -1.54 -4.58 4.36
N VAL A 116 -0.74 -5.64 4.36
CA VAL A 116 -0.65 -6.54 3.19
C VAL A 116 -1.73 -7.62 3.29
N VAL A 117 -2.53 -7.78 2.25
CA VAL A 117 -3.63 -8.74 2.20
C VAL A 117 -3.58 -9.58 0.93
N THR A 118 -4.28 -10.71 0.92
CA THR A 118 -4.56 -11.39 -0.36
C THR A 118 -5.62 -10.63 -1.15
N THR A 119 -5.53 -10.60 -2.48
CA THR A 119 -6.53 -9.96 -3.36
C THR A 119 -7.96 -10.41 -3.03
N GLY A 120 -8.20 -11.73 -2.94
CA GLY A 120 -9.52 -12.26 -2.58
C GLY A 120 -10.02 -11.88 -1.18
N LEU A 121 -9.13 -11.54 -0.23
CA LEU A 121 -9.55 -11.01 1.08
C LEU A 121 -10.05 -9.58 0.94
N LEU A 122 -9.34 -8.73 0.19
CA LEU A 122 -9.78 -7.36 -0.06
C LEU A 122 -11.10 -7.34 -0.82
N LEU A 123 -11.22 -8.15 -1.88
CA LEU A 123 -12.45 -8.26 -2.66
C LEU A 123 -13.66 -8.59 -1.78
N ARG A 124 -13.53 -9.56 -0.86
CA ARG A 124 -14.58 -9.89 0.11
C ARG A 124 -14.89 -8.76 1.07
N ARG A 125 -13.88 -7.99 1.52
CA ARG A 125 -14.09 -6.82 2.38
C ARG A 125 -14.91 -5.77 1.63
N ILE A 126 -14.52 -5.43 0.41
CA ILE A 126 -15.21 -4.44 -0.43
C ILE A 126 -16.67 -4.84 -0.70
N GLN A 127 -16.92 -6.11 -1.01
CA GLN A 127 -18.28 -6.60 -1.26
C GLN A 127 -19.18 -6.52 -0.02
N HIS A 128 -18.60 -6.54 1.18
CA HIS A 128 -19.34 -6.46 2.43
C HIS A 128 -19.48 -5.02 2.93
N ASP A 129 -18.41 -4.24 2.86
CA ASP A 129 -18.31 -2.85 3.28
C ASP A 129 -17.48 -2.07 2.24
N PRO A 130 -18.15 -1.40 1.29
CA PRO A 130 -17.48 -0.60 0.26
C PRO A 130 -16.80 0.66 0.80
N GLU A 131 -17.16 1.15 1.99
CA GLU A 131 -16.61 2.40 2.53
C GLU A 131 -15.15 2.26 2.96
N LEU A 132 -14.70 1.04 3.26
CA LEU A 132 -13.34 0.72 3.70
C LEU A 132 -12.83 1.70 4.77
N ALA A 133 -13.66 1.96 5.80
CA ALA A 133 -13.40 3.02 6.77
C ALA A 133 -11.96 2.98 7.35
N GLY A 134 -11.29 4.13 7.30
CA GLY A 134 -9.91 4.31 7.75
C GLY A 134 -8.83 3.78 6.80
N VAL A 135 -9.20 3.37 5.58
CA VAL A 135 -8.26 3.13 4.47
C VAL A 135 -8.15 4.41 3.65
N GLY A 136 -6.93 4.92 3.48
CA GLY A 136 -6.66 6.10 2.65
C GLY A 136 -6.28 5.76 1.21
N ALA A 137 -5.74 4.56 0.99
CA ALA A 137 -5.37 4.10 -0.33
C ALA A 137 -5.33 2.57 -0.42
N VAL A 138 -5.51 2.08 -1.64
CA VAL A 138 -5.26 0.69 -2.00
C VAL A 138 -4.18 0.63 -3.07
N VAL A 139 -3.18 -0.23 -2.84
CA VAL A 139 -2.14 -0.56 -3.82
C VAL A 139 -2.42 -1.96 -4.36
N LEU A 140 -2.83 -2.03 -5.61
CA LEU A 140 -2.93 -3.29 -6.33
C LEU A 140 -1.56 -3.66 -6.89
N ASP A 141 -0.90 -4.62 -6.26
CA ASP A 141 0.38 -5.16 -6.75
C ASP A 141 0.15 -6.35 -7.69
N GLU A 142 1.15 -6.68 -8.52
CA GLU A 142 1.12 -7.86 -9.41
C GLU A 142 -0.05 -7.87 -10.44
N VAL A 143 -0.60 -6.69 -10.80
CA VAL A 143 -1.76 -6.56 -11.74
C VAL A 143 -1.47 -7.14 -13.13
N HIS A 144 -0.20 -7.34 -13.47
CA HIS A 144 0.20 -7.88 -14.77
C HIS A 144 -0.18 -9.35 -14.97
N GLU A 145 -0.48 -10.09 -13.90
CA GLU A 145 -0.89 -11.49 -14.01
C GLU A 145 -2.36 -11.69 -14.43
N ARG A 146 -3.14 -10.60 -14.64
CA ARG A 146 -4.54 -10.59 -15.14
C ARG A 146 -5.43 -11.66 -14.50
N HIS A 147 -5.36 -11.79 -13.19
CA HIS A 147 -6.28 -12.65 -12.43
C HIS A 147 -7.66 -12.01 -12.36
N LEU A 148 -8.72 -12.79 -12.57
CA LEU A 148 -10.11 -12.31 -12.52
C LEU A 148 -10.43 -11.54 -11.22
N ASP A 149 -9.94 -12.04 -10.08
CA ASP A 149 -10.13 -11.39 -8.79
C ASP A 149 -9.48 -10.00 -8.74
N ALA A 150 -8.32 -9.81 -9.38
CA ALA A 150 -7.62 -8.52 -9.42
C ALA A 150 -8.37 -7.52 -10.30
N ASP A 151 -8.85 -7.96 -11.47
CA ASP A 151 -9.61 -7.12 -12.40
C ASP A 151 -10.95 -6.68 -11.78
N LEU A 152 -11.68 -7.60 -11.13
CA LEU A 152 -12.91 -7.27 -10.42
C LEU A 152 -12.64 -6.32 -9.24
N THR A 153 -11.56 -6.56 -8.48
CA THR A 153 -11.16 -5.68 -7.37
C THR A 153 -10.86 -4.27 -7.90
N LEU A 154 -10.13 -4.15 -9.00
CA LEU A 154 -9.85 -2.86 -9.64
C LEU A 154 -11.13 -2.14 -10.07
N ALA A 155 -12.05 -2.86 -10.75
CA ALA A 155 -13.32 -2.27 -11.19
C ALA A 155 -14.14 -1.72 -10.01
N LEU A 156 -14.24 -2.47 -8.92
CA LEU A 156 -14.96 -2.02 -7.72
C LEU A 156 -14.27 -0.83 -7.04
N LEU A 157 -12.93 -0.83 -6.96
CA LEU A 157 -12.19 0.30 -6.38
C LEU A 157 -12.35 1.57 -7.20
N ILE A 158 -12.38 1.48 -8.53
CA ILE A 158 -12.66 2.62 -9.40
C ILE A 158 -14.07 3.15 -9.13
N ASP A 159 -15.09 2.28 -9.07
CA ASP A 159 -16.46 2.69 -8.75
C ASP A 159 -16.54 3.40 -7.38
N ILE A 160 -15.93 2.84 -6.34
CA ILE A 160 -15.87 3.44 -5.00
C ILE A 160 -15.18 4.81 -5.03
N ALA A 161 -14.00 4.91 -5.66
CA ALA A 161 -13.24 6.15 -5.74
C ALA A 161 -13.98 7.27 -6.49
N THR A 162 -14.89 6.93 -7.42
CA THR A 162 -15.72 7.92 -8.09
C THR A 162 -16.93 8.40 -7.27
N ARG A 163 -17.37 7.62 -6.28
CA ARG A 163 -18.52 7.90 -5.42
C ARG A 163 -18.16 8.61 -4.13
N VAL A 164 -16.97 8.36 -3.60
CA VAL A 164 -16.42 9.06 -2.44
C VAL A 164 -15.75 10.34 -2.95
N ARG A 165 -16.48 11.47 -2.95
CA ARG A 165 -15.97 12.81 -3.28
C ARG A 165 -16.30 13.80 -2.17
#